data_AF-A0A939AHL7-F1
#
_entry.id   AF-A0A939AHL7-F1
#
_cell.length_a   1.000
_cell.length_b   1.000
_cell.length_c   1.000
_cell.angle_alpha   90.00
_cell.angle_beta   90.00
_cell.angle_gamma   90.00
#
_symmetry.space_group_name_H-M   'P 1'
#
loop_
_entity.id
_entity.type
_entity.pdbx_description
1 polymer ?
#
loop_
_entity_poly.entity_id
_entity_poly.type
_entity_poly.pdbx_seq_one_letter_code
_entity_poly.pdbx_strand_id
1 'polypeptide(L)'
;MGVAGCQGIDTRVYTGEQPKTQSKFVVDLGRRYAVVVAGNGVEARDEPDPRAMLRARYGFGAVVLTRGEATGTDSAFWRRIEGDKWAPRDGLIVFPEFDRAVDLAIELRVFAARALRQTLIERDTPPGYLRTAGPTATPTLPTLQTTAATPTPTALPPEEFYGVVTVDTALYELPGGRTVSGARLTRGAAIVVVDRAIGQNGQVALKLASHLWAPADSVAIFLKPTEATAVAYLMRMANLHPRAEVDPNLSPALWLLAREPKTLYLANAIRDLGIPLRVGQLPRPDVIAIYDVSTRSITVNAPMMDLDVRVLAAALAHEATHAWEHAQGLRLDRAEPARCFEAELRALQSQAMFWQALHGPEGKVRVDTREEEELNDLIRLLRQDPDFLKRRLVNLYGDQCGYHGPRPALEPVGAPRP
;
A
#
# COMPACT_ATOMS: atom_id res chain seq x y z
N MET A 1 -36.72 -19.12 64.13
CA MET A 1 -35.70 -19.46 63.11
C MET A 1 -36.20 -20.68 62.36
N GLY A 2 -36.60 -20.51 61.10
CA GLY A 2 -37.10 -21.58 60.23
C GLY A 2 -36.67 -21.28 58.80
N VAL A 3 -35.98 -22.25 58.19
CA VAL A 3 -35.35 -22.17 56.87
C VAL A 3 -36.42 -22.36 55.79
N ALA A 4 -36.58 -21.39 54.90
CA ALA A 4 -37.46 -21.49 53.74
C ALA A 4 -36.76 -22.27 52.61
N GLY A 5 -37.37 -23.36 52.18
CA GLY A 5 -36.87 -24.24 51.12
C GLY A 5 -37.08 -23.66 49.72
N CYS A 6 -36.09 -23.88 48.86
CA CYS A 6 -36.15 -23.55 47.43
C CYS A 6 -37.07 -24.52 46.68
N GLN A 7 -38.08 -24.00 45.98
CA GLN A 7 -38.80 -24.76 44.96
C GLN A 7 -37.93 -24.91 43.71
N GLY A 8 -37.83 -26.14 43.20
CA GLY A 8 -37.14 -26.45 41.95
C GLY A 8 -37.89 -25.91 40.73
N ILE A 9 -37.16 -25.28 39.82
CA ILE A 9 -37.68 -24.78 38.55
C ILE A 9 -37.91 -25.97 37.61
N ASP A 10 -39.15 -26.11 37.12
CA ASP A 10 -39.52 -27.09 36.09
C ASP A 10 -38.97 -26.67 34.73
N THR A 11 -38.00 -27.42 34.20
CA THR A 11 -37.34 -27.16 32.92
C THR A 11 -38.10 -27.69 31.70
N ARG A 12 -39.26 -28.33 31.87
CA ARG A 12 -40.01 -28.95 30.76
C ARG A 12 -40.88 -27.99 29.95
N VAL A 13 -40.89 -26.69 30.27
CA VAL A 13 -41.63 -25.65 29.54
C VAL A 13 -40.80 -24.98 28.42
N TYR A 14 -39.53 -25.36 28.22
CA TYR A 14 -38.63 -24.75 27.22
C TYR A 14 -38.41 -25.58 25.94
N THR A 15 -39.40 -26.36 25.51
CA THR A 15 -39.38 -27.03 24.18
C THR A 15 -40.31 -26.38 23.16
N GLY A 16 -40.91 -25.24 23.48
CA GLY A 16 -41.59 -24.41 22.48
C GLY A 16 -40.56 -23.90 21.48
N GLU A 17 -40.80 -24.17 20.19
CA GLU A 17 -40.07 -23.57 19.07
C GLU A 17 -39.77 -22.10 19.39
N GLN A 18 -38.50 -21.78 19.62
CA GLN A 18 -38.13 -20.39 19.78
C GLN A 18 -38.55 -19.66 18.51
N PRO A 19 -39.40 -18.61 18.60
CA PRO A 19 -39.73 -17.82 17.43
C PRO A 19 -38.40 -17.35 16.84
N LYS A 20 -38.18 -17.64 15.55
CA LYS A 20 -37.00 -17.19 14.80
C LYS A 20 -36.80 -15.72 15.14
N THR A 21 -35.80 -15.43 15.97
CA THR A 21 -35.53 -14.07 16.43
C THR A 21 -35.10 -13.28 15.20
N GLN A 22 -36.06 -12.55 14.63
CA GLN A 22 -35.81 -11.56 13.61
C GLN A 22 -34.71 -10.63 14.11
N SER A 23 -33.71 -10.37 13.28
CA SER A 23 -32.60 -9.44 13.53
C SER A 23 -33.14 -8.14 14.13
N LYS A 24 -32.80 -7.88 15.39
CA LYS A 24 -33.63 -7.02 16.26
C LYS A 24 -33.53 -5.52 15.95
N PHE A 25 -32.46 -5.02 15.34
CA PHE A 25 -32.33 -3.59 15.00
C PHE A 25 -31.39 -3.38 13.82
N VAL A 26 -31.81 -2.55 12.86
CA VAL A 26 -30.95 -2.02 11.79
C VAL A 26 -30.74 -0.53 12.07
N VAL A 27 -29.48 -0.12 12.22
CA VAL A 27 -29.10 1.28 12.42
C VAL A 27 -28.49 1.80 11.12
N ASP A 28 -29.07 2.85 10.54
CA ASP A 28 -28.46 3.60 9.44
C ASP A 28 -27.35 4.52 10.01
N LEU A 29 -26.13 4.35 9.52
CA LEU A 29 -24.95 5.10 9.99
C LEU A 29 -24.52 6.17 8.99
N GLY A 30 -25.33 6.41 7.96
CA GLY A 30 -24.93 7.13 6.78
C GLY A 30 -23.87 6.39 5.98
N ARG A 31 -23.42 7.05 4.92
CA ARG A 31 -22.41 6.50 4.02
C ARG A 31 -21.03 6.49 4.68
N ARG A 32 -20.38 5.33 4.69
CA ARG A 32 -19.01 5.14 5.16
C ARG A 32 -18.27 4.17 4.23
N TYR A 33 -16.95 4.12 4.34
CA TYR A 33 -16.10 3.21 3.58
C TYR A 33 -15.44 2.22 4.53
N ALA A 34 -15.41 0.94 4.21
CA ALA A 34 -14.74 -0.05 5.02
C ALA A 34 -13.60 -0.71 4.26
N VAL A 35 -12.48 -0.93 4.94
CA VAL A 35 -11.34 -1.70 4.45
C VAL A 35 -11.42 -3.09 5.03
N VAL A 36 -11.33 -4.10 4.18
CA VAL A 36 -11.27 -5.51 4.58
C VAL A 36 -9.90 -5.82 5.17
N VAL A 37 -9.84 -6.11 6.47
CA VAL A 37 -8.58 -6.37 7.19
C VAL A 37 -8.41 -7.82 7.63
N ALA A 38 -9.45 -8.63 7.49
CA ALA A 38 -9.33 -10.07 7.68
C ALA A 38 -8.41 -10.66 6.60
N GLY A 39 -7.33 -11.36 7.00
CA GLY A 39 -6.34 -11.91 6.07
C GLY A 39 -6.94 -12.87 5.03
N ASN A 40 -8.04 -13.54 5.38
CA ASN A 40 -8.76 -14.47 4.51
C ASN A 40 -9.82 -13.78 3.64
N GLY A 41 -9.92 -12.45 3.74
CA GLY A 41 -11.04 -11.66 3.23
C GLY A 41 -12.28 -11.74 4.11
N VAL A 42 -13.38 -11.17 3.62
CA VAL A 42 -14.71 -11.27 4.24
C VAL A 42 -15.73 -11.85 3.27
N GLU A 43 -16.61 -12.68 3.82
CA GLU A 43 -17.75 -13.24 3.12
C GLU A 43 -18.98 -12.34 3.31
N ALA A 44 -19.62 -12.00 2.20
CA ALA A 44 -20.79 -11.15 2.18
C ALA A 44 -22.04 -11.95 1.81
N ARG A 45 -23.08 -11.83 2.62
CA ARG A 45 -24.27 -12.68 2.61
C ARG A 45 -25.55 -11.85 2.44
N ASP A 46 -26.67 -12.51 2.13
CA ASP A 46 -27.96 -11.82 1.96
C ASP A 46 -28.53 -11.22 3.25
N GLU A 47 -28.23 -11.86 4.37
CA GLU A 47 -28.73 -11.50 5.69
C GLU A 47 -27.56 -11.47 6.68
N PRO A 48 -27.70 -10.76 7.82
CA PRO A 48 -26.72 -10.80 8.91
C PRO A 48 -26.81 -12.14 9.66
N ASP A 49 -26.53 -13.25 8.96
CA ASP A 49 -26.57 -14.61 9.47
C ASP A 49 -25.43 -15.40 8.82
N PRO A 50 -24.57 -16.09 9.60
CA PRO A 50 -23.48 -16.90 9.04
C PRO A 50 -23.96 -18.07 8.16
N ARG A 51 -25.24 -18.46 8.26
CA ARG A 51 -25.90 -19.50 7.45
C ARG A 51 -26.59 -18.94 6.20
N ALA A 52 -26.75 -17.62 6.09
CA ALA A 52 -27.37 -17.01 4.91
C ALA A 52 -26.54 -17.26 3.65
N MET A 53 -27.20 -17.20 2.48
CA MET A 53 -26.55 -17.47 1.19
C MET A 53 -25.36 -16.53 0.96
N LEU A 54 -24.21 -17.11 0.64
CA LEU A 54 -23.02 -16.37 0.24
C LEU A 54 -23.25 -15.69 -1.12
N ARG A 55 -23.07 -14.38 -1.20
CA ARG A 55 -23.24 -13.58 -2.42
C ARG A 55 -21.95 -13.05 -3.01
N ALA A 56 -20.98 -12.73 -2.16
CA ALA A 56 -19.69 -12.23 -2.61
C ALA A 56 -18.60 -12.55 -1.59
N ARG A 57 -17.36 -12.49 -2.06
CA ARG A 57 -16.16 -12.52 -1.23
C ARG A 57 -15.33 -11.30 -1.57
N TYR A 58 -14.91 -10.56 -0.55
CA TYR A 58 -14.02 -9.41 -0.70
C TYR A 58 -12.66 -9.76 -0.11
N GLY A 59 -11.60 -9.57 -0.88
CA GLY A 59 -10.23 -9.90 -0.47
C GLY A 59 -9.67 -8.93 0.57
N PHE A 60 -8.58 -9.33 1.22
CA PHE A 60 -7.81 -8.46 2.11
C PHE A 60 -7.37 -7.16 1.40
N GLY A 61 -7.55 -6.01 2.05
CA GLY A 61 -7.26 -4.69 1.46
C GLY A 61 -8.24 -4.26 0.36
N ALA A 62 -9.43 -4.87 0.27
CA ALA A 62 -10.53 -4.34 -0.54
C ALA A 62 -11.23 -3.19 0.20
N VAL A 63 -11.64 -2.15 -0.52
CA VAL A 63 -12.50 -1.07 0.00
C VAL A 63 -13.93 -1.31 -0.46
N VAL A 64 -14.88 -1.28 0.47
CA VAL A 64 -16.31 -1.45 0.21
C VAL A 64 -17.12 -0.28 0.77
N LEU A 65 -18.22 0.05 0.12
CA LEU A 65 -19.21 0.99 0.65
C LEU A 65 -20.00 0.33 1.79
N THR A 66 -20.26 1.04 2.88
CA THR A 66 -21.12 0.58 3.98
C THR A 66 -22.18 1.62 4.34
N ARG A 67 -23.36 1.17 4.79
CA ARG A 67 -24.51 2.05 5.07
C ARG A 67 -25.24 1.78 6.39
N GLY A 68 -24.97 0.66 7.05
CA GLY A 68 -25.67 0.36 8.29
C GLY A 68 -25.10 -0.82 9.05
N GLU A 69 -25.65 -1.05 10.22
CA GLU A 69 -25.29 -2.14 11.12
C GLU A 69 -26.52 -2.90 11.61
N ALA A 70 -26.35 -4.19 11.87
CA ALA A 70 -27.34 -5.03 12.51
C ALA A 70 -26.67 -6.07 13.42
N THR A 71 -27.38 -6.53 14.43
CA THR A 71 -26.99 -7.72 15.20
C THR A 71 -27.53 -8.96 14.49
N GLY A 72 -26.63 -9.89 14.19
CA GLY A 72 -26.97 -11.12 13.48
C GLY A 72 -27.61 -12.19 14.37
N THR A 73 -28.02 -13.30 13.76
CA THR A 73 -28.59 -14.46 14.47
C THR A 73 -27.58 -15.16 15.36
N ASP A 74 -26.29 -14.92 15.12
CA ASP A 74 -25.13 -15.36 15.91
C ASP A 74 -24.76 -14.37 17.03
N SER A 75 -25.55 -13.31 17.23
CA SER A 75 -25.26 -12.19 18.14
C SER A 75 -24.01 -11.36 17.77
N ALA A 76 -23.36 -11.63 16.64
CA ALA A 76 -22.28 -10.81 16.15
C ALA A 76 -22.82 -9.51 15.51
N PHE A 77 -21.96 -8.50 15.39
CA PHE A 77 -22.30 -7.30 14.62
C PHE A 77 -21.97 -7.49 13.14
N TRP A 78 -22.93 -7.19 12.29
CA TRP A 78 -22.82 -7.24 10.85
C TRP A 78 -22.97 -5.85 10.25
N ARG A 79 -22.21 -5.56 9.20
CA ARG A 79 -22.33 -4.32 8.43
C ARG A 79 -23.00 -4.57 7.10
N ARG A 80 -23.93 -3.70 6.74
CA ARG A 80 -24.52 -3.66 5.39
C ARG A 80 -23.52 -3.00 4.46
N ILE A 81 -23.11 -3.74 3.43
CA ILE A 81 -22.12 -3.34 2.43
C ILE A 81 -22.74 -3.31 1.03
N GLU A 82 -21.93 -3.01 0.01
CA GLU A 82 -22.34 -2.85 -1.39
C GLU A 82 -23.31 -3.94 -1.90
N GLY A 83 -24.39 -3.49 -2.55
CA GLY A 83 -25.43 -4.37 -3.10
C GLY A 83 -26.33 -5.00 -2.04
N ASP A 84 -26.51 -4.34 -0.89
CA ASP A 84 -27.36 -4.78 0.23
C ASP A 84 -26.96 -6.11 0.88
N LYS A 85 -25.68 -6.45 0.75
CA LYS A 85 -25.08 -7.63 1.39
C LYS A 85 -24.65 -7.31 2.81
N TRP A 86 -24.45 -8.33 3.62
CA TRP A 86 -24.00 -8.23 5.01
C TRP A 86 -22.67 -8.94 5.20
N ALA A 87 -21.72 -8.27 5.87
CA ALA A 87 -20.43 -8.86 6.24
C ALA A 87 -20.16 -8.69 7.75
N PRO A 88 -19.44 -9.62 8.40
CA PRO A 88 -19.05 -9.48 9.80
C PRO A 88 -18.24 -8.21 10.04
N ARG A 89 -18.61 -7.44 11.08
CA ARG A 89 -17.95 -6.18 11.41
C ARG A 89 -16.47 -6.35 11.77
N ASP A 90 -16.11 -7.44 12.45
CA ASP A 90 -14.76 -7.67 12.96
C ASP A 90 -13.70 -7.80 11.86
N GLY A 91 -14.12 -8.06 10.62
CA GLY A 91 -13.24 -8.10 9.44
C GLY A 91 -13.06 -6.75 8.75
N LEU A 92 -13.63 -5.66 9.28
CA LEU A 92 -13.75 -4.37 8.62
C LEU A 92 -13.25 -3.21 9.50
N ILE A 93 -12.43 -2.32 8.92
CA ILE A 93 -12.11 -1.00 9.52
C ILE A 93 -12.84 0.09 8.75
N VAL A 94 -13.63 0.90 9.44
CA VAL A 94 -14.54 1.87 8.82
C VAL A 94 -14.00 3.29 8.89
N PHE A 95 -14.13 4.01 7.78
CA PHE A 95 -13.68 5.38 7.55
C PHE A 95 -14.84 6.28 7.11
N PRO A 96 -14.80 7.56 7.51
CA PRO A 96 -15.73 8.55 7.00
C PRO A 96 -15.43 8.93 5.54
N GLU A 97 -14.16 9.00 5.15
CA GLU A 97 -13.73 9.40 3.80
C GLU A 97 -13.16 8.23 2.98
N PHE A 98 -13.40 8.26 1.66
CA PHE A 98 -12.97 7.21 0.72
C PHE A 98 -11.45 7.17 0.52
N ASP A 99 -10.82 8.33 0.40
CA ASP A 99 -9.37 8.47 0.22
C ASP A 99 -8.59 7.86 1.40
N ARG A 100 -9.05 8.08 2.63
CA ARG A 100 -8.48 7.45 3.84
C ARG A 100 -8.61 5.93 3.83
N ALA A 101 -9.75 5.40 3.40
CA ALA A 101 -9.93 3.96 3.25
C ALA A 101 -8.98 3.39 2.18
N VAL A 102 -8.81 4.08 1.05
CA VAL A 102 -7.88 3.69 -0.01
C VAL A 102 -6.43 3.77 0.46
N ASP A 103 -6.05 4.79 1.23
CA ASP A 103 -4.71 4.90 1.82
C ASP A 103 -4.37 3.69 2.70
N LEU A 104 -5.28 3.32 3.61
CA LEU A 104 -5.08 2.11 4.43
C LEU A 104 -5.05 0.86 3.55
N ALA A 105 -5.94 0.73 2.57
CA ALA A 105 -5.97 -0.42 1.68
C ALA A 105 -4.65 -0.61 0.93
N ILE A 106 -4.03 0.49 0.46
CA ILE A 106 -2.71 0.48 -0.16
C ILE A 106 -1.63 0.06 0.85
N GLU A 107 -1.67 0.60 2.06
CA GLU A 107 -0.72 0.25 3.11
C GLU A 107 -0.78 -1.24 3.46
N LEU A 108 -1.99 -1.78 3.65
CA LEU A 108 -2.22 -3.21 3.86
C LEU A 108 -1.71 -4.03 2.68
N ARG A 109 -1.96 -3.59 1.43
CA ARG A 109 -1.43 -4.26 0.23
C ARG A 109 0.09 -4.24 0.21
N VAL A 110 0.76 -3.15 0.59
CA VAL A 110 2.23 -3.07 0.65
C VAL A 110 2.77 -4.08 1.66
N PHE A 111 2.21 -4.13 2.87
CA PHE A 111 2.69 -4.99 3.96
C PHE A 111 2.19 -6.44 3.89
N ALA A 112 1.22 -6.75 3.03
CA ALA A 112 0.75 -8.12 2.81
C ALA A 112 1.88 -9.03 2.33
N ALA A 113 1.83 -10.31 2.65
CA ALA A 113 2.74 -11.30 2.06
C ALA A 113 2.66 -11.27 0.52
N ARG A 114 3.78 -11.54 -0.16
CA ARG A 114 3.87 -11.43 -1.63
C ARG A 114 2.80 -12.23 -2.37
N ALA A 115 2.55 -13.46 -1.95
CA ALA A 115 1.52 -14.31 -2.53
C ALA A 115 0.13 -13.66 -2.46
N LEU A 116 -0.20 -13.04 -1.32
CA LEU A 116 -1.46 -12.31 -1.16
C LEU A 116 -1.52 -11.09 -2.10
N ARG A 117 -0.44 -10.32 -2.23
CA ARG A 117 -0.36 -9.17 -3.15
C ARG A 117 -0.63 -9.57 -4.60
N GLN A 118 -0.02 -10.65 -5.08
CA GLN A 118 -0.19 -11.13 -6.45
C GLN A 118 -1.65 -11.51 -6.72
N THR A 119 -2.29 -12.25 -5.81
CA THR A 119 -3.70 -12.62 -5.96
C THR A 119 -4.64 -11.41 -5.98
N LEU A 120 -4.32 -10.33 -5.26
CA LEU A 120 -5.12 -9.11 -5.25
C LEU A 120 -5.02 -8.35 -6.57
N ILE A 121 -3.82 -8.29 -7.17
CA ILE A 121 -3.62 -7.64 -8.47
C ILE A 121 -4.37 -8.39 -9.56
N GLU A 122 -4.28 -9.72 -9.59
CA GLU A 122 -4.94 -10.54 -10.61
C GLU A 122 -6.47 -10.51 -10.54
N ARG A 123 -7.04 -10.46 -9.32
CA ARG A 123 -8.50 -10.48 -9.12
C ARG A 123 -9.16 -9.13 -9.32
N ASP A 124 -8.53 -8.07 -8.84
CA ASP A 124 -9.21 -6.77 -8.72
C ASP A 124 -8.94 -5.82 -9.90
N THR A 125 -7.97 -6.14 -10.77
CA THR A 125 -7.61 -5.24 -11.88
C THR A 125 -8.59 -5.40 -13.04
N PRO A 126 -9.30 -4.32 -13.44
CA PRO A 126 -10.21 -4.39 -14.59
C PRO A 126 -9.47 -4.84 -15.86
N PRO A 127 -10.07 -5.73 -16.67
CA PRO A 127 -9.52 -6.11 -17.97
C PRO A 127 -9.25 -4.87 -18.83
N GLY A 128 -8.01 -4.69 -19.29
CA GLY A 128 -7.62 -3.59 -20.19
C GLY A 128 -6.92 -2.41 -19.53
N TYR A 129 -6.92 -2.26 -18.20
CA TYR A 129 -6.22 -1.15 -17.54
C TYR A 129 -4.68 -1.28 -17.53
N LEU A 130 -4.17 -2.51 -17.65
CA LEU A 130 -2.73 -2.80 -17.69
C LEU A 130 -2.13 -2.69 -19.10
N ARG A 131 -2.93 -2.49 -20.15
CA ARG A 131 -2.40 -2.17 -21.48
C ARG A 131 -2.08 -0.68 -21.49
N THR A 132 -0.80 -0.37 -21.33
CA THR A 132 -0.17 0.93 -21.52
C THR A 132 -0.98 1.83 -22.46
N ALA A 133 -1.71 2.78 -21.86
CA ALA A 133 -2.31 3.87 -22.58
C ALA A 133 -1.17 4.72 -23.17
N GLY A 134 -0.87 4.50 -24.45
CA GLY A 134 -0.47 5.62 -25.29
C GLY A 134 -1.55 6.72 -25.19
N PRO A 135 -1.21 8.00 -25.37
CA PRO A 135 -2.09 9.15 -25.15
C PRO A 135 -3.34 9.24 -26.06
N THR A 136 -3.81 8.14 -26.65
CA THR A 136 -4.81 8.15 -27.72
C THR A 136 -6.09 7.36 -27.39
N ALA A 137 -6.13 6.59 -26.31
CA ALA A 137 -7.39 5.94 -25.91
C ALA A 137 -8.19 6.89 -25.02
N THR A 138 -8.99 7.76 -25.63
CA THR A 138 -10.12 8.37 -24.94
C THR A 138 -10.96 7.22 -24.38
N PRO A 139 -11.16 7.08 -23.06
CA PRO A 139 -12.08 6.10 -22.54
C PRO A 139 -13.44 6.40 -23.17
N THR A 140 -13.97 5.44 -23.93
CA THR A 140 -15.33 5.53 -24.45
C THR A 140 -16.26 5.45 -23.24
N LEU A 141 -16.53 6.60 -22.62
CA LEU A 141 -17.65 6.74 -21.71
C LEU A 141 -18.90 6.28 -22.48
N PRO A 142 -19.83 5.54 -21.85
CA PRO A 142 -21.09 5.23 -22.49
C PRO A 142 -21.69 6.53 -23.03
N THR A 143 -21.86 6.60 -24.35
CA THR A 143 -22.36 7.77 -25.06
C THR A 143 -23.76 8.05 -24.55
N LEU A 144 -23.90 9.00 -23.64
CA LEU A 144 -25.21 9.52 -23.27
C LEU A 144 -25.71 10.36 -24.45
N GLN A 145 -26.53 9.74 -25.29
CA GLN A 145 -27.22 10.40 -26.39
C GLN A 145 -27.96 11.61 -25.84
N THR A 146 -27.45 12.80 -26.16
CA THR A 146 -28.08 14.07 -25.80
C THR A 146 -29.10 14.37 -26.88
N THR A 147 -30.31 13.83 -26.74
CA THR A 147 -31.45 14.28 -27.56
C THR A 147 -31.85 15.68 -27.08
N ALA A 148 -31.89 16.64 -28.01
CA ALA A 148 -32.13 18.06 -27.76
C ALA A 148 -33.60 18.40 -27.41
N ALA A 149 -34.28 17.55 -26.65
CA ALA A 149 -35.55 17.89 -26.01
C ALA A 149 -35.23 18.38 -24.61
N THR A 150 -35.69 19.58 -24.22
CA THR A 150 -35.63 20.08 -22.84
C THR A 150 -36.30 19.05 -21.92
N PRO A 151 -35.55 18.19 -21.20
CA PRO A 151 -36.16 17.23 -20.31
C PRO A 151 -36.40 17.94 -18.99
N THR A 152 -37.60 17.86 -18.46
CA THR A 152 -37.81 18.07 -17.02
C THR A 152 -36.86 17.10 -16.31
N PRO A 153 -35.90 17.58 -15.48
CA PRO A 153 -34.93 16.70 -14.86
C PRO A 153 -35.65 15.84 -13.82
N THR A 154 -36.03 14.63 -14.21
CA THR A 154 -36.31 13.57 -13.25
C THR A 154 -34.98 13.27 -12.58
N ALA A 155 -34.80 13.79 -11.37
CA ALA A 155 -33.61 13.54 -10.56
C ALA A 155 -33.55 12.05 -10.26
N LEU A 156 -32.86 11.29 -11.11
CA LEU A 156 -32.32 10.00 -10.70
C LEU A 156 -31.49 10.27 -9.44
N PRO A 157 -31.62 9.46 -8.37
CA PRO A 157 -30.73 9.60 -7.23
C PRO A 157 -29.30 9.55 -7.78
N PRO A 158 -28.44 10.54 -7.48
CA PRO A 158 -27.13 10.61 -8.09
C PRO A 158 -26.40 9.30 -7.75
N GLU A 159 -26.21 8.47 -8.77
CA GLU A 159 -25.29 7.35 -8.66
C GLU A 159 -23.92 7.96 -8.42
N GLU A 160 -23.38 7.75 -7.22
CA GLU A 160 -22.02 8.17 -6.95
C GLU A 160 -21.07 7.26 -7.69
N PHE A 161 -20.07 7.88 -8.30
CA PHE A 161 -18.98 7.17 -8.94
C PHE A 161 -17.70 7.34 -8.13
N TYR A 162 -16.78 6.41 -8.31
CA TYR A 162 -15.46 6.45 -7.71
C TYR A 162 -14.45 6.88 -8.76
N GLY A 163 -13.64 7.88 -8.46
CA GLY A 163 -12.62 8.39 -9.37
C GLY A 163 -11.21 8.01 -8.94
N VAL A 164 -10.32 7.80 -9.90
CA VAL A 164 -8.87 7.78 -9.69
C VAL A 164 -8.22 8.80 -10.62
N VAL A 165 -7.41 9.67 -10.04
CA VAL A 165 -6.75 10.76 -10.78
C VAL A 165 -5.65 10.19 -11.66
N THR A 166 -5.74 10.41 -12.96
CA THR A 166 -4.84 9.78 -13.95
C THR A 166 -3.61 10.61 -14.26
N VAL A 167 -3.72 11.93 -14.06
CA VAL A 167 -2.67 12.94 -14.23
C VAL A 167 -2.81 13.99 -13.13
N ASP A 168 -1.69 14.57 -12.67
CA ASP A 168 -1.74 15.66 -11.69
C ASP A 168 -2.62 16.81 -12.21
N THR A 169 -3.61 17.21 -11.42
CA THR A 169 -4.65 18.14 -11.89
C THR A 169 -4.96 19.21 -10.86
N ALA A 170 -5.26 20.42 -11.33
CA ALA A 170 -5.71 21.52 -10.48
C ALA A 170 -7.21 21.36 -10.16
N LEU A 171 -7.63 21.89 -9.03
CA LEU A 171 -9.03 21.92 -8.62
C LEU A 171 -9.65 23.29 -8.86
N TYR A 172 -10.95 23.31 -9.12
CA TYR A 172 -11.69 24.51 -9.50
C TYR A 172 -12.90 24.73 -8.58
N GLU A 173 -13.26 25.99 -8.31
CA GLU A 173 -14.46 26.35 -7.54
C GLU A 173 -15.75 26.07 -8.33
N LEU A 174 -15.67 26.22 -9.66
CA LEU A 174 -16.75 26.02 -10.62
C LEU A 174 -16.24 25.22 -11.84
N PRO A 175 -17.12 24.56 -12.60
CA PRO A 175 -16.76 23.86 -13.84
C PRO A 175 -16.00 24.76 -14.83
N GLY A 176 -14.71 24.48 -15.05
CA GLY A 176 -13.84 25.27 -15.94
C GLY A 176 -13.56 26.71 -15.46
N GLY A 177 -13.81 27.00 -14.18
CA GLY A 177 -13.64 28.34 -13.59
C GLY A 177 -12.21 28.65 -13.16
N ARG A 178 -12.06 29.45 -12.11
CA ARG A 178 -10.76 29.77 -11.51
C ARG A 178 -10.25 28.57 -10.70
N THR A 179 -8.95 28.29 -10.83
CA THR A 179 -8.27 27.30 -9.98
C THR A 179 -8.27 27.75 -8.53
N VAL A 180 -8.54 26.84 -7.60
CA VAL A 180 -8.34 27.08 -6.17
C VAL A 180 -6.85 27.04 -5.88
N SER A 181 -6.32 28.15 -5.35
CA SER A 181 -4.87 28.29 -5.09
C SER A 181 -4.37 27.16 -4.19
N GLY A 182 -3.34 26.45 -4.65
CA GLY A 182 -2.71 25.33 -3.93
C GLY A 182 -3.49 24.02 -3.91
N ALA A 183 -4.76 24.00 -4.32
CA ALA A 183 -5.56 22.78 -4.35
C ALA A 183 -5.30 21.98 -5.63
N ARG A 184 -4.65 20.83 -5.47
CA ARG A 184 -4.30 19.91 -6.55
C ARG A 184 -4.60 18.49 -6.11
N LEU A 185 -4.96 17.65 -7.07
CA LEU A 185 -4.94 16.21 -6.90
C LEU A 185 -3.71 15.63 -7.59
N THR A 186 -3.08 14.68 -6.92
CA THR A 186 -1.94 13.94 -7.46
C THR A 186 -2.41 12.68 -8.18
N ARG A 187 -1.64 12.26 -9.18
CA ARG A 187 -1.86 11.00 -9.88
C ARG A 187 -1.93 9.83 -8.90
N GLY A 188 -2.97 9.00 -9.04
CA GLY A 188 -3.29 7.89 -8.15
C GLY A 188 -4.08 8.29 -6.89
N ALA A 189 -4.48 9.55 -6.74
CA ALA A 189 -5.45 9.95 -5.72
C ALA A 189 -6.83 9.34 -6.03
N ALA A 190 -7.46 8.74 -5.03
CA ALA A 190 -8.80 8.22 -5.12
C ALA A 190 -9.80 9.26 -4.60
N ILE A 191 -10.91 9.45 -5.31
CA ILE A 191 -11.89 10.50 -5.05
C ILE A 191 -13.32 9.95 -5.21
N VAL A 192 -14.28 10.64 -4.62
CA VAL A 192 -15.72 10.39 -4.83
C VAL A 192 -16.26 11.46 -5.77
N VAL A 193 -16.89 11.03 -6.85
CA VAL A 193 -17.51 11.89 -7.86
C VAL A 193 -19.02 11.91 -7.62
N VAL A 194 -19.56 13.08 -7.33
CA VAL A 194 -20.96 13.26 -6.93
C VAL A 194 -21.82 13.90 -8.02
N ASP A 195 -21.20 14.54 -9.01
CA ASP A 195 -21.90 15.21 -10.11
C ASP A 195 -20.97 15.45 -11.30
N ARG A 196 -21.52 15.87 -12.43
CA ARG A 196 -20.80 16.28 -13.64
C ARG A 196 -21.45 17.50 -14.28
N ALA A 197 -20.64 18.37 -14.85
CA ALA A 197 -21.13 19.56 -15.56
C ALA A 197 -20.23 19.89 -16.75
N ILE A 198 -20.75 20.66 -17.70
CA ILE A 198 -19.95 21.25 -18.78
C ILE A 198 -19.50 22.63 -18.29
N GLY A 199 -18.18 22.85 -18.26
CA GLY A 199 -17.58 24.11 -17.87
C GLY A 199 -17.78 25.22 -18.88
N GLN A 200 -17.46 26.45 -18.45
CA GLN A 200 -17.55 27.64 -19.32
C GLN A 200 -16.65 27.53 -20.56
N ASN A 201 -15.60 26.72 -20.47
CA ASN A 201 -14.68 26.40 -21.56
C ASN A 201 -15.14 25.21 -22.43
N GLY A 202 -16.34 24.68 -22.23
CA GLY A 202 -16.88 23.52 -22.95
C GLY A 202 -16.34 22.17 -22.49
N GLN A 203 -15.42 22.12 -21.52
CA GLN A 203 -14.88 20.86 -21.01
C GLN A 203 -15.81 20.22 -19.98
N VAL A 204 -15.89 18.89 -19.97
CA VAL A 204 -16.61 18.18 -18.91
C VAL A 204 -15.79 18.22 -17.62
N ALA A 205 -16.41 18.63 -16.53
CA ALA A 205 -15.85 18.65 -15.19
C ALA A 205 -16.65 17.73 -14.25
N LEU A 206 -15.95 17.13 -13.30
CA LEU A 206 -16.49 16.25 -12.27
C LEU A 206 -16.53 16.98 -10.94
N LYS A 207 -17.67 16.97 -10.27
CA LYS A 207 -17.82 17.50 -8.93
C LYS A 207 -17.37 16.45 -7.92
N LEU A 208 -16.47 16.84 -7.05
CA LEU A 208 -15.96 16.02 -5.97
C LEU A 208 -16.85 16.16 -4.73
N ALA A 209 -16.78 15.18 -3.82
CA ALA A 209 -17.46 15.26 -2.52
C ALA A 209 -17.06 16.48 -1.68
N SER A 210 -15.87 17.06 -1.93
CA SER A 210 -15.40 18.31 -1.34
C SER A 210 -16.02 19.58 -1.94
N HIS A 211 -16.98 19.44 -2.86
CA HIS A 211 -17.59 20.52 -3.66
C HIS A 211 -16.65 21.22 -4.64
N LEU A 212 -15.40 20.74 -4.79
CA LEU A 212 -14.47 21.19 -5.81
C LEU A 212 -14.72 20.46 -7.13
N TRP A 213 -14.19 21.01 -8.22
CA TRP A 213 -14.30 20.43 -9.55
C TRP A 213 -12.94 19.99 -10.08
N ALA A 214 -12.90 18.86 -10.76
CA ALA A 214 -11.74 18.36 -11.50
C ALA A 214 -12.10 18.14 -12.98
N PRO A 215 -11.17 18.36 -13.93
CA PRO A 215 -11.37 18.01 -15.35
C PRO A 215 -11.65 16.52 -15.51
N ALA A 216 -12.68 16.15 -16.27
CA ALA A 216 -13.09 14.75 -16.40
C ALA A 216 -12.05 13.87 -17.13
N ASP A 217 -11.26 14.45 -18.03
CA ASP A 217 -10.14 13.78 -18.71
C ASP A 217 -8.96 13.45 -17.79
N SER A 218 -8.90 14.09 -16.61
CA SER A 218 -7.89 13.81 -15.58
C SER A 218 -8.31 12.75 -14.57
N VAL A 219 -9.50 12.16 -14.70
CA VAL A 219 -10.07 11.22 -13.73
C VAL A 219 -10.66 10.00 -14.43
N ALA A 220 -10.17 8.82 -14.06
CA ALA A 220 -10.78 7.54 -14.39
C ALA A 220 -11.97 7.27 -13.47
N ILE A 221 -13.14 6.96 -14.02
CA ILE A 221 -14.37 6.74 -13.25
C ILE A 221 -14.72 5.24 -13.19
N PHE A 222 -15.14 4.79 -12.00
CA PHE A 222 -15.49 3.41 -11.67
C PHE A 222 -16.84 3.35 -10.94
N LEU A 223 -17.57 2.25 -11.14
CA LEU A 223 -18.84 2.00 -10.44
C LEU A 223 -18.63 1.43 -9.04
N LYS A 224 -17.51 0.74 -8.81
CA LYS A 224 -17.23 0.05 -7.56
C LYS A 224 -16.01 0.63 -6.85
N PRO A 225 -16.05 0.78 -5.51
CA PRO A 225 -14.88 1.23 -4.75
C PRO A 225 -13.71 0.24 -4.84
N THR A 226 -13.97 -1.06 -5.00
CA THR A 226 -12.94 -2.10 -5.15
C THR A 226 -12.10 -1.90 -6.41
N GLU A 227 -12.73 -1.62 -7.54
CA GLU A 227 -12.07 -1.36 -8.83
C GLU A 227 -11.23 -0.07 -8.76
N ALA A 228 -11.81 1.01 -8.22
CA ALA A 228 -11.09 2.26 -8.01
C ALA A 228 -9.87 2.09 -7.09
N THR A 229 -9.99 1.30 -6.02
CA THR A 229 -8.88 1.04 -5.09
C THR A 229 -7.73 0.30 -5.78
N ALA A 230 -8.04 -0.71 -6.60
CA ALA A 230 -7.04 -1.46 -7.34
C ALA A 230 -6.28 -0.56 -8.34
N VAL A 231 -7.00 0.27 -9.08
CA VAL A 231 -6.37 1.23 -10.00
C VAL A 231 -5.57 2.30 -9.24
N ALA A 232 -6.09 2.83 -8.13
CA ALA A 232 -5.35 3.78 -7.30
C ALA A 232 -4.02 3.19 -6.80
N TYR A 233 -4.02 1.94 -6.33
CA TYR A 233 -2.80 1.23 -5.95
C TYR A 233 -1.80 1.17 -7.10
N LEU A 234 -2.22 0.67 -8.28
CA LEU A 234 -1.34 0.54 -9.44
C LEU A 234 -0.78 1.88 -9.89
N MET A 235 -1.62 2.92 -9.94
CA MET A 235 -1.19 4.27 -10.35
C MET A 235 -0.22 4.88 -9.37
N ARG A 236 -0.43 4.72 -8.05
CA ARG A 236 0.52 5.21 -7.05
C ARG A 236 1.86 4.49 -7.15
N MET A 237 1.86 3.18 -7.29
CA MET A 237 3.09 2.40 -7.49
C MET A 237 3.84 2.86 -8.75
N ALA A 238 3.12 3.00 -9.88
CA ALA A 238 3.71 3.48 -11.12
C ALA A 238 4.24 4.93 -11.03
N ASN A 239 3.61 5.78 -10.22
CA ASN A 239 4.00 7.18 -10.06
C ASN A 239 5.25 7.38 -9.18
N LEU A 240 5.71 6.35 -8.47
CA LEU A 240 6.97 6.42 -7.72
C LEU A 240 8.18 6.59 -8.65
N HIS A 241 8.07 6.10 -9.89
CA HIS A 241 9.17 5.95 -10.81
C HIS A 241 8.77 6.24 -12.28
N PRO A 242 8.22 7.43 -12.62
CA PRO A 242 7.80 7.74 -14.00
C PRO A 242 8.89 7.65 -15.06
N ARG A 243 10.17 7.61 -14.68
CA ARG A 243 11.33 7.58 -15.58
C ARG A 243 12.19 6.32 -15.45
N ALA A 244 11.89 5.44 -14.51
CA ALA A 244 12.65 4.23 -14.28
C ALA A 244 11.82 2.98 -14.63
N GLU A 245 12.48 2.00 -15.22
CA GLU A 245 11.94 0.66 -15.36
C GLU A 245 12.02 -0.03 -13.99
N VAL A 246 10.87 -0.29 -13.36
CA VAL A 246 10.82 -0.93 -12.04
C VAL A 246 9.98 -2.19 -12.13
N ASP A 247 10.56 -3.31 -11.71
CA ASP A 247 9.83 -4.56 -11.52
C ASP A 247 8.65 -4.32 -10.55
N PRO A 248 7.40 -4.64 -10.93
CA PRO A 248 6.23 -4.41 -10.09
C PRO A 248 6.31 -5.05 -8.70
N ASN A 249 7.10 -6.12 -8.52
CA ASN A 249 7.30 -6.74 -7.21
C ASN A 249 8.16 -5.88 -6.26
N LEU A 250 8.92 -4.92 -6.79
CA LEU A 250 9.76 -4.00 -6.02
C LEU A 250 9.07 -2.66 -5.70
N SER A 251 7.97 -2.32 -6.39
CA SER A 251 7.24 -1.08 -6.13
C SER A 251 6.80 -0.92 -4.66
N PRO A 252 6.34 -1.97 -3.93
CA PRO A 252 6.03 -1.86 -2.50
C PRO A 252 7.24 -1.44 -1.64
N ALA A 253 8.43 -1.97 -1.91
CA ALA A 253 9.63 -1.61 -1.18
C ALA A 253 10.07 -0.16 -1.50
N LEU A 254 10.00 0.24 -2.77
CA LEU A 254 10.24 1.63 -3.18
C LEU A 254 9.22 2.60 -2.55
N TRP A 255 7.96 2.18 -2.43
CA TRP A 255 6.92 2.99 -1.78
C TRP A 255 7.27 3.29 -0.33
N LEU A 256 7.76 2.30 0.42
CA LEU A 256 8.20 2.51 1.80
C LEU A 256 9.37 3.49 1.87
N LEU A 257 10.36 3.33 0.98
CA LEU A 257 11.51 4.23 0.92
C LEU A 257 11.09 5.67 0.62
N ALA A 258 10.10 5.86 -0.26
CA ALA A 258 9.54 7.16 -0.63
C ALA A 258 8.65 7.78 0.47
N ARG A 259 8.09 6.97 1.37
CA ARG A 259 7.24 7.46 2.46
C ARG A 259 8.05 7.96 3.66
N GLU A 260 9.26 7.45 3.86
CA GLU A 260 10.11 7.83 5.00
C GLU A 260 10.88 9.13 4.71
N PRO A 261 10.60 10.24 5.43
CA PRO A 261 11.21 11.54 5.12
C PRO A 261 12.74 11.55 5.13
N LYS A 262 13.37 10.77 6.01
CA LYS A 262 14.84 10.74 6.12
C LYS A 262 15.52 10.06 4.92
N THR A 263 14.81 9.19 4.23
CA THR A 263 15.33 8.45 3.06
C THR A 263 14.61 8.79 1.76
N LEU A 264 13.66 9.72 1.77
CA LEU A 264 12.93 10.16 0.60
C LEU A 264 13.88 10.59 -0.55
N TYR A 265 15.02 11.19 -0.23
CA TYR A 265 16.00 11.59 -1.24
C TYR A 265 16.57 10.40 -2.03
N LEU A 266 16.64 9.20 -1.44
CA LEU A 266 17.11 7.97 -2.10
C LEU A 266 16.06 7.43 -3.08
N ALA A 267 14.78 7.44 -2.69
CA ALA A 267 13.69 7.13 -3.62
C ALA A 267 13.63 8.15 -4.77
N ASN A 268 13.81 9.44 -4.45
CA ASN A 268 13.93 10.49 -5.46
C ASN A 268 15.15 10.28 -6.37
N ALA A 269 16.29 9.80 -5.86
CA ALA A 269 17.46 9.49 -6.70
C ALA A 269 17.13 8.39 -7.71
N ILE A 270 16.47 7.29 -7.28
CA ILE A 270 16.01 6.23 -8.20
C ILE A 270 15.12 6.83 -9.30
N ARG A 271 14.14 7.65 -8.91
CA ARG A 271 13.19 8.28 -9.83
C ARG A 271 13.86 9.25 -10.79
N ASP A 272 14.64 10.19 -10.27
CA ASP A 272 15.12 11.36 -11.01
C ASP A 272 16.28 11.00 -11.92
N LEU A 273 17.11 10.04 -11.51
CA LEU A 273 18.20 9.47 -12.31
C LEU A 273 17.74 8.33 -13.24
N GLY A 274 16.49 7.88 -13.13
CA GLY A 274 15.94 6.81 -13.95
C GLY A 274 16.59 5.45 -13.71
N ILE A 275 16.99 5.15 -12.46
CA ILE A 275 17.70 3.91 -12.09
C ILE A 275 16.77 2.70 -12.24
N PRO A 276 17.02 1.76 -13.16
CA PRO A 276 16.18 0.58 -13.28
C PRO A 276 16.25 -0.28 -12.01
N LEU A 277 15.10 -0.74 -11.53
CA LEU A 277 14.98 -1.71 -10.42
C LEU A 277 14.52 -3.05 -10.98
N ARG A 278 15.36 -4.07 -10.86
CA ARG A 278 15.13 -5.39 -11.47
C ARG A 278 15.12 -6.48 -10.42
N VAL A 279 14.43 -7.57 -10.75
CA VAL A 279 14.56 -8.85 -10.04
C VAL A 279 15.37 -9.79 -10.93
N GLY A 280 16.41 -10.41 -10.39
CA GLY A 280 17.30 -11.29 -11.16
C GLY A 280 18.12 -12.22 -10.27
N GLN A 281 18.83 -13.16 -10.87
CA GLN A 281 19.77 -14.01 -10.13
C GLN A 281 21.08 -13.25 -9.92
N LEU A 282 21.54 -13.15 -8.67
CA LEU A 282 22.85 -12.60 -8.35
C LEU A 282 23.90 -13.73 -8.21
N PRO A 283 25.20 -13.44 -8.40
CA PRO A 283 26.25 -14.46 -8.30
C PRO A 283 26.32 -15.16 -6.94
N ARG A 284 25.86 -14.48 -5.89
CA ARG A 284 25.79 -14.99 -4.53
C ARG A 284 24.34 -15.08 -4.06
N PRO A 285 23.89 -16.24 -3.55
CA PRO A 285 22.50 -16.41 -3.13
C PRO A 285 22.16 -15.60 -1.87
N ASP A 286 23.14 -15.27 -1.03
CA ASP A 286 22.97 -14.57 0.24
C ASP A 286 22.97 -13.03 0.11
N VAL A 287 23.25 -12.51 -1.08
CA VAL A 287 23.17 -11.06 -1.36
C VAL A 287 21.72 -10.71 -1.68
N ILE A 288 21.15 -9.73 -0.97
CA ILE A 288 19.77 -9.27 -1.17
C ILE A 288 19.65 -8.45 -2.44
N ALA A 289 20.53 -7.47 -2.63
CA ALA A 289 20.52 -6.57 -3.77
C ALA A 289 21.94 -6.14 -4.14
N ILE A 290 22.10 -5.59 -5.35
CA ILE A 290 23.33 -4.96 -5.79
C ILE A 290 23.03 -3.79 -6.73
N TYR A 291 23.74 -2.69 -6.56
CA TYR A 291 23.87 -1.64 -7.55
C TYR A 291 25.03 -1.93 -8.52
N ASP A 292 24.71 -2.07 -9.80
CA ASP A 292 25.72 -2.21 -10.86
C ASP A 292 26.06 -0.83 -11.44
N VAL A 293 27.31 -0.41 -11.26
CA VAL A 293 27.83 0.89 -11.72
C VAL A 293 27.82 0.99 -13.26
N SER A 294 28.06 -0.13 -13.97
CA SER A 294 28.18 -0.17 -15.42
C SER A 294 26.83 -0.01 -16.12
N THR A 295 25.79 -0.67 -15.61
CA THR A 295 24.42 -0.59 -16.15
C THR A 295 23.57 0.45 -15.43
N ARG A 296 24.06 1.03 -14.34
CA ARG A 296 23.36 1.98 -13.46
C ARG A 296 22.00 1.46 -13.02
N SER A 297 21.95 0.18 -12.62
CA SER A 297 20.72 -0.49 -12.22
C SER A 297 20.87 -1.15 -10.86
N ILE A 298 19.77 -1.24 -10.12
CA ILE A 298 19.71 -2.02 -8.88
C ILE A 298 19.01 -3.35 -9.21
N THR A 299 19.65 -4.47 -8.89
CA THR A 299 19.06 -5.80 -9.04
C THR A 299 18.88 -6.43 -7.67
N VAL A 300 17.64 -6.76 -7.33
CA VAL A 300 17.29 -7.55 -6.14
C VAL A 300 17.31 -9.03 -6.52
N ASN A 301 17.89 -9.85 -5.65
CA ASN A 301 18.05 -11.26 -5.89
C ASN A 301 16.70 -11.98 -5.85
N ALA A 302 16.39 -12.76 -6.89
CA ALA A 302 15.10 -13.43 -7.03
C ALA A 302 14.73 -14.33 -5.83
N PRO A 303 15.65 -15.13 -5.24
CA PRO A 303 15.37 -15.93 -4.05
C PRO A 303 15.03 -15.10 -2.80
N MET A 304 15.40 -13.82 -2.78
CA MET A 304 15.18 -12.91 -1.64
C MET A 304 13.85 -12.14 -1.75
N MET A 305 13.08 -12.33 -2.81
CA MET A 305 11.83 -11.60 -3.02
C MET A 305 10.69 -11.98 -2.07
N ASP A 306 10.85 -13.07 -1.32
CA ASP A 306 9.89 -13.51 -0.30
C ASP A 306 10.26 -13.01 1.11
N LEU A 307 11.37 -12.26 1.25
CA LEU A 307 11.68 -11.52 2.46
C LEU A 307 10.59 -10.48 2.78
N ASP A 308 10.57 -10.04 4.03
CA ASP A 308 9.72 -8.94 4.44
C ASP A 308 10.00 -7.69 3.57
N VAL A 309 8.94 -7.03 3.11
CA VAL A 309 9.04 -5.84 2.25
C VAL A 309 9.86 -4.72 2.89
N ARG A 310 9.89 -4.64 4.23
CA ARG A 310 10.68 -3.67 4.99
C ARG A 310 12.18 -3.99 4.91
N VAL A 311 12.55 -5.28 4.90
CA VAL A 311 13.93 -5.73 4.69
C VAL A 311 14.36 -5.38 3.26
N LEU A 312 13.50 -5.64 2.26
CA LEU A 312 13.76 -5.26 0.87
C LEU A 312 13.91 -3.73 0.72
N ALA A 313 13.09 -2.94 1.40
CA ALA A 313 13.19 -1.48 1.37
C ALA A 313 14.48 -0.97 2.04
N ALA A 314 14.93 -1.61 3.12
CA ALA A 314 16.21 -1.31 3.75
C ALA A 314 17.40 -1.63 2.83
N ALA A 315 17.36 -2.76 2.11
CA ALA A 315 18.34 -3.09 1.09
C ALA A 315 18.30 -2.10 -0.09
N LEU A 316 17.11 -1.68 -0.54
CA LEU A 316 17.01 -0.62 -1.55
C LEU A 316 17.59 0.72 -1.06
N ALA A 317 17.45 1.07 0.21
CA ALA A 317 18.09 2.26 0.77
C ALA A 317 19.63 2.19 0.67
N HIS A 318 20.20 1.01 0.91
CA HIS A 318 21.63 0.75 0.70
C HIS A 318 22.03 0.98 -0.76
N GLU A 319 21.41 0.26 -1.69
CA GLU A 319 21.78 0.32 -3.10
C GLU A 319 21.49 1.68 -3.75
N ALA A 320 20.43 2.36 -3.32
CA ALA A 320 20.13 3.71 -3.77
C ALA A 320 21.16 4.74 -3.29
N THR A 321 21.84 4.48 -2.17
CA THR A 321 22.95 5.33 -1.71
C THR A 321 24.10 5.26 -2.70
N HIS A 322 24.49 4.04 -3.12
CA HIS A 322 25.52 3.85 -4.16
C HIS A 322 25.14 4.54 -5.48
N ALA A 323 23.88 4.40 -5.91
CA ALA A 323 23.39 5.06 -7.12
C ALA A 323 23.45 6.59 -7.04
N TRP A 324 23.02 7.16 -5.90
CA TRP A 324 23.07 8.60 -5.66
C TRP A 324 24.51 9.12 -5.63
N GLU A 325 25.41 8.47 -4.89
CA GLU A 325 26.82 8.88 -4.77
C GLU A 325 27.56 8.78 -6.11
N HIS A 326 27.32 7.71 -6.87
CA HIS A 326 27.87 7.57 -8.22
C HIS A 326 27.40 8.72 -9.13
N ALA A 327 26.14 9.14 -9.04
CA ALA A 327 25.65 10.30 -9.77
C ALA A 327 26.26 11.64 -9.32
N GLN A 328 26.76 11.72 -8.08
CA GLN A 328 27.54 12.87 -7.58
C GLN A 328 29.03 12.82 -8.00
N GLY A 329 29.43 11.83 -8.81
CA GLY A 329 30.80 11.68 -9.30
C GLY A 329 31.71 10.88 -8.37
N LEU A 330 31.18 10.25 -7.32
CA LEU A 330 31.97 9.29 -6.54
C LEU A 330 32.35 8.11 -7.44
N ARG A 331 33.66 7.84 -7.54
CA ARG A 331 34.17 6.67 -8.24
C ARG A 331 34.31 5.53 -7.23
N LEU A 332 33.44 4.53 -7.35
CA LEU A 332 33.55 3.26 -6.63
C LEU A 332 34.62 2.39 -7.31
N ASP A 333 35.83 2.90 -7.45
CA ASP A 333 36.92 2.16 -8.06
C ASP A 333 37.56 1.18 -7.05
N ARG A 334 38.10 0.09 -7.59
CA ARG A 334 38.85 -0.91 -6.82
C ARG A 334 40.31 -0.49 -6.57
N ALA A 335 40.74 0.64 -7.13
CA ALA A 335 42.11 1.12 -7.00
C ALA A 335 42.32 1.84 -5.66
N GLU A 336 41.24 2.38 -5.08
CA GLU A 336 41.22 3.02 -3.78
C GLU A 336 40.28 2.30 -2.79
N PRO A 337 40.68 1.12 -2.23
CA PRO A 337 39.81 0.33 -1.34
C PRO A 337 39.23 1.11 -0.16
N ALA A 338 39.97 2.09 0.37
CA ALA A 338 39.50 2.94 1.45
C ALA A 338 38.23 3.73 1.09
N ARG A 339 38.17 4.33 -0.12
CA ARG A 339 36.98 5.05 -0.59
C ARG A 339 35.79 4.12 -0.80
N CYS A 340 36.04 2.91 -1.27
CA CYS A 340 35.02 1.88 -1.39
C CYS A 340 34.42 1.53 -0.01
N PHE A 341 35.25 1.26 1.00
CA PHE A 341 34.76 0.98 2.36
C PHE A 341 34.02 2.16 3.01
N GLU A 342 34.44 3.39 2.73
CA GLU A 342 33.71 4.58 3.19
C GLU A 342 32.33 4.70 2.55
N ALA A 343 32.20 4.37 1.26
CA ALA A 343 30.91 4.32 0.57
C ALA A 343 30.00 3.23 1.15
N GLU A 344 30.52 2.02 1.38
CA GLU A 344 29.78 0.93 2.02
C GLU A 344 29.30 1.32 3.43
N LEU A 345 30.14 2.02 4.21
CA LEU A 345 29.74 2.50 5.53
C LEU A 345 28.58 3.49 5.46
N ARG A 346 28.58 4.43 4.49
CA ARG A 346 27.47 5.37 4.30
C ARG A 346 26.20 4.68 3.81
N ALA A 347 26.32 3.70 2.92
CA ALA A 347 25.18 2.90 2.47
C ALA A 347 24.55 2.10 3.62
N LEU A 348 25.37 1.48 4.48
CA LEU A 348 24.91 0.83 5.71
C LEU A 348 24.26 1.81 6.70
N GLN A 349 24.77 3.04 6.80
CA GLN A 349 24.12 4.08 7.63
C GLN A 349 22.73 4.43 7.09
N SER A 350 22.55 4.57 5.78
CA SER A 350 21.22 4.76 5.17
C SER A 350 20.27 3.59 5.44
N GLN A 351 20.77 2.36 5.32
CA GLN A 351 20.04 1.13 5.63
C GLN A 351 19.58 1.09 7.10
N ALA A 352 20.48 1.38 8.03
CA ALA A 352 20.16 1.46 9.47
C ALA A 352 19.18 2.60 9.78
N MET A 353 19.38 3.77 9.17
CA MET A 353 18.51 4.94 9.35
C MET A 353 17.06 4.63 8.92
N PHE A 354 16.89 3.96 7.79
CA PHE A 354 15.58 3.50 7.34
C PHE A 354 14.96 2.51 8.33
N TRP A 355 15.72 1.49 8.75
CA TRP A 355 15.23 0.48 9.69
C TRP A 355 14.83 1.08 11.06
N GLN A 356 15.62 2.03 11.56
CA GLN A 356 15.31 2.79 12.78
C GLN A 356 14.06 3.64 12.64
N ALA A 357 13.79 4.20 11.47
CA ALA A 357 12.59 5.00 11.26
C ALA A 357 11.31 4.15 11.36
N LEU A 358 11.37 2.89 10.91
CA LEU A 358 10.25 1.95 11.00
C LEU A 358 10.04 1.34 12.39
N HIS A 359 11.13 1.03 13.08
CA HIS A 359 11.07 0.20 14.30
C HIS A 359 11.57 0.89 15.58
N GLY A 360 12.10 2.10 15.47
CA GLY A 360 12.71 2.84 16.57
C GLY A 360 14.22 2.58 16.71
N PRO A 361 14.88 3.24 17.67
CA PRO A 361 16.34 3.27 17.79
C PRO A 361 16.97 1.92 18.14
N GLU A 362 16.20 0.97 18.68
CA GLU A 362 16.66 -0.39 19.01
C GLU A 362 16.35 -1.42 17.91
N GLY A 363 15.71 -1.01 16.80
CA GLY A 363 15.29 -1.92 15.74
C GLY A 363 14.03 -2.73 16.09
N LYS A 364 13.77 -3.80 15.33
CA LYS A 364 12.55 -4.62 15.42
C LYS A 364 12.58 -5.50 16.68
N VAL A 365 11.59 -5.36 17.56
CA VAL A 365 11.54 -6.09 18.85
C VAL A 365 11.41 -7.61 18.67
N ARG A 366 10.59 -8.05 17.70
CA ARG A 366 10.41 -9.47 17.37
C ARG A 366 11.00 -9.73 16.00
N VAL A 367 12.15 -10.37 15.99
CA VAL A 367 12.89 -10.72 14.78
C VAL A 367 12.43 -12.11 14.33
N ASP A 368 12.01 -12.22 13.08
CA ASP A 368 11.48 -13.45 12.50
C ASP A 368 12.48 -14.12 11.54
N THR A 369 13.46 -13.37 11.04
CA THR A 369 14.44 -13.82 10.05
C THR A 369 15.85 -13.36 10.40
N ARG A 370 16.86 -14.04 9.83
CA ARG A 370 18.28 -13.66 9.99
C ARG A 370 18.55 -12.26 9.46
N GLU A 371 17.93 -11.87 8.35
CA GLU A 371 18.14 -10.56 7.72
C GLU A 371 17.62 -9.42 8.60
N GLU A 372 16.52 -9.64 9.33
CA GLU A 372 16.03 -8.70 10.34
C GLU A 372 16.96 -8.61 11.56
N GLU A 373 17.56 -9.74 11.96
CA GLU A 373 18.58 -9.78 13.02
C GLU A 373 19.81 -8.97 12.62
N GLU A 374 20.29 -9.17 11.39
CA GLU A 374 21.43 -8.44 10.82
C GLU A 374 21.18 -6.93 10.76
N LEU A 375 19.95 -6.49 10.46
CA LEU A 375 19.56 -5.08 10.49
C LEU A 375 19.55 -4.49 11.91
N ASN A 376 19.07 -5.24 12.91
CA ASN A 376 19.16 -4.83 14.31
C ASN A 376 20.61 -4.75 14.79
N ASP A 377 21.42 -5.74 14.41
CA ASP A 377 22.85 -5.80 14.73
C ASP A 377 23.61 -4.64 14.12
N LEU A 378 23.27 -4.25 12.89
CA LEU A 378 23.86 -3.09 12.24
C LEU A 378 23.62 -1.80 13.04
N ILE A 379 22.39 -1.58 13.50
CA ILE A 379 22.06 -0.44 14.38
C ILE A 379 22.92 -0.46 15.64
N ARG A 380 22.98 -1.62 16.30
CA ARG A 380 23.76 -1.81 17.53
C ARG A 380 25.24 -1.49 17.30
N LEU A 381 25.84 -2.04 16.24
CA LEU A 381 27.25 -1.84 15.89
C LEU A 381 27.56 -0.39 15.55
N LEU A 382 26.71 0.29 14.76
CA LEU A 382 26.89 1.71 14.44
C LEU A 382 26.96 2.60 15.70
N ARG A 383 26.18 2.25 16.73
CA ARG A 383 26.12 3.01 17.98
C ARG A 383 27.21 2.64 18.98
N GLN A 384 27.49 1.34 19.14
CA GLN A 384 28.28 0.83 20.27
C GLN A 384 29.70 0.39 19.88
N ASP A 385 29.92 0.00 18.62
CA ASP A 385 31.23 -0.49 18.16
C ASP A 385 31.45 -0.22 16.66
N PRO A 386 31.59 1.07 16.28
CA PRO A 386 31.80 1.43 14.88
C PRO A 386 33.11 0.89 14.31
N ASP A 387 34.12 0.64 15.15
CA ASP A 387 35.40 0.09 14.68
C ASP A 387 35.31 -1.40 14.38
N PHE A 388 34.53 -2.18 15.14
CA PHE A 388 34.20 -3.54 14.74
C PHE A 388 33.40 -3.58 13.45
N LEU A 389 32.46 -2.65 13.24
CA LEU A 389 31.75 -2.56 11.96
C LEU A 389 32.71 -2.33 10.80
N LYS A 390 33.69 -1.42 10.93
CA LYS A 390 34.73 -1.21 9.92
C LYS A 390 35.56 -2.47 9.65
N ARG A 391 35.94 -3.23 10.69
CA ARG A 391 36.64 -4.52 10.50
C ARG A 391 35.76 -5.57 9.81
N ARG A 392 34.47 -5.61 10.14
CA ARG A 392 33.47 -6.47 9.49
C ARG A 392 33.30 -6.09 8.00
N LEU A 393 33.30 -4.80 7.67
CA LEU A 393 33.26 -4.31 6.29
C LEU A 393 34.44 -4.83 5.47
N VAL A 394 35.67 -4.78 5.99
CA VAL A 394 36.85 -5.33 5.30
C VAL A 394 36.69 -6.82 4.99
N ASN A 395 36.08 -7.58 5.90
CA ASN A 395 35.83 -9.01 5.70
C ASN A 395 34.74 -9.31 4.67
N LEU A 396 33.67 -8.52 4.66
CA LEU A 396 32.51 -8.72 3.78
C LEU A 396 32.78 -8.21 2.35
N TYR A 397 33.39 -7.04 2.24
CA TYR A 397 33.53 -6.29 0.98
C TYR A 397 34.97 -6.24 0.46
N GLY A 398 35.94 -6.88 1.12
CA GLY A 398 37.34 -6.81 0.74
C GLY A 398 37.59 -7.14 -0.73
N ASP A 399 37.01 -8.23 -1.23
CA ASP A 399 37.17 -8.62 -2.65
C ASP A 399 36.47 -7.65 -3.60
N GLN A 400 35.32 -7.09 -3.21
CA GLN A 400 34.56 -6.14 -4.02
C GLN A 400 35.29 -4.80 -4.14
N CYS A 401 35.93 -4.36 -3.05
CA CYS A 401 36.72 -3.15 -2.96
C CYS A 401 38.18 -3.31 -3.45
N GLY A 402 38.58 -4.48 -3.95
CA GLY A 402 39.97 -4.71 -4.42
C GLY A 402 41.02 -4.76 -3.30
N TYR A 403 40.61 -5.04 -2.06
CA TYR A 403 41.51 -5.17 -0.92
C TYR A 403 42.18 -6.55 -0.90
N HIS A 404 43.50 -6.57 -1.09
CA HIS A 404 44.32 -7.79 -1.08
C HIS A 404 45.16 -7.96 0.21
N GLY A 405 44.97 -7.07 1.20
CA GLY A 405 45.69 -7.14 2.48
C GLY A 405 45.16 -8.23 3.41
N PRO A 406 45.81 -8.44 4.58
CA PRO A 406 45.31 -9.36 5.59
C PRO A 406 43.93 -8.91 6.08
N ARG A 407 42.98 -9.85 6.18
CA ARG A 407 41.66 -9.59 6.73
C ARG A 407 41.73 -9.55 8.26
N PRO A 408 41.15 -8.54 8.93
CA PRO A 408 41.17 -8.48 10.38
C PRO A 408 40.38 -9.65 10.96
N ALA A 409 40.90 -10.25 12.03
CA ALA A 409 40.17 -11.28 12.75
C ALA A 409 38.84 -10.72 13.29
N LEU A 410 37.76 -11.47 13.10
CA LEU A 410 36.46 -11.17 13.70
C LEU A 410 36.31 -12.06 14.92
N GLU A 411 36.30 -11.46 16.10
CA GLU A 411 35.87 -12.16 17.30
C GLU A 411 34.36 -12.47 17.20
N PRO A 412 33.88 -13.59 17.77
CA PRO A 412 32.46 -13.92 17.78
C PRO A 412 31.67 -12.78 18.45
N VAL A 413 30.58 -12.37 17.82
CA VAL A 413 29.66 -11.38 18.40
C VAL A 413 29.13 -11.94 19.73
N GLY A 414 29.43 -11.28 20.85
CA GLY A 414 29.01 -11.69 22.20
C GLY A 414 30.08 -12.35 23.06
N ALA A 415 31.33 -12.49 22.59
CA ALA A 415 32.43 -12.78 23.50
C ALA A 415 32.55 -11.63 24.54
N PRO A 416 32.64 -11.93 25.85
CA PRO A 416 32.85 -10.91 26.86
C PRO A 416 34.16 -10.18 26.55
N ARG A 417 34.10 -8.86 26.37
CA ARG A 417 35.32 -8.06 26.23
C ARG A 417 36.04 -8.04 27.58
N PRO A 418 37.38 -8.30 27.60
CA PRO A 418 38.16 -8.31 28.83
C PRO A 418 38.20 -6.96 29.55
#